data_AF-A0A660T4X0-F1
#
_entry.id   AF-A0A660T4X0-F1
#
_cell.length_a   1.000
_cell.length_b   1.000
_cell.length_c   1.000
_cell.angle_alpha   90.00
_cell.angle_beta   90.00
_cell.angle_gamma   90.00
#
_symmetry.space_group_name_H-M   'P 1'
#
loop_
_entity.id
_entity.type
_entity.pdbx_description
1 polymer ?
#
loop_
_entity_poly.entity_id
_entity_poly.type
_entity_poly.pdbx_seq_one_letter_code
_entity_poly.pdbx_strand_id
1 'polypeptide(L)'
;MNKIDIMDSGHISRDDAAFPTLVKIDNDELICGYTAKGKGPDALGGTDWSRSVDGGATWIHEGTLLPRTGNPVSVNSLRLSQVSGGTILAYGGRDYLEGDGESRSFGKDLKNEQVFCSSVDLGKTWSEASVIPADLSLKFEISNPIVDAGNGTWLAPAATLPDSQRLGERVVVF
;
A
#
# COMPACT_ATOMS: atom_id res chain seq x y z
N MET A 1 -9.94 -30.50 -6.13
CA MET A 1 -10.59 -29.36 -6.82
C MET A 1 -10.45 -28.18 -5.88
N ASN A 2 -9.74 -27.12 -6.28
CA ASN A 2 -9.57 -25.95 -5.42
C ASN A 2 -10.84 -25.12 -5.51
N LYS A 3 -11.48 -24.82 -4.38
CA LYS A 3 -12.68 -24.00 -4.29
C LYS A 3 -12.39 -22.78 -3.41
N ILE A 4 -12.97 -21.64 -3.76
CA ILE A 4 -13.02 -20.47 -2.87
C ILE A 4 -14.28 -20.63 -2.03
N ASP A 5 -14.08 -20.72 -0.71
CA ASP A 5 -15.17 -20.78 0.26
C ASP A 5 -15.18 -19.50 1.11
N ILE A 6 -16.35 -18.89 1.26
CA ILE A 6 -16.56 -17.77 2.19
C ILE A 6 -16.96 -18.39 3.51
N MET A 7 -16.04 -18.34 4.48
CA MET A 7 -16.21 -19.01 5.76
C MET A 7 -16.82 -18.11 6.83
N ASP A 8 -16.56 -16.78 6.75
CA ASP A 8 -17.03 -15.79 7.72
C ASP A 8 -16.96 -14.36 7.14
N SER A 9 -17.48 -13.36 7.87
CA SER A 9 -17.42 -11.92 7.55
C SER A 9 -16.44 -11.18 8.47
N GLY A 10 -15.14 -11.31 8.19
CA GLY A 10 -14.09 -10.53 8.86
C GLY A 10 -14.05 -9.09 8.36
N HIS A 11 -14.61 -8.14 9.12
CA HIS A 11 -14.61 -6.72 8.76
C HIS A 11 -13.38 -5.99 9.31
N ILE A 12 -12.54 -5.47 8.41
CA ILE A 12 -11.29 -4.78 8.78
C ILE A 12 -11.49 -3.29 9.03
N SER A 13 -12.26 -2.62 8.16
CA SER A 13 -12.57 -1.18 8.26
C SER A 13 -14.00 -0.90 7.79
N ARG A 14 -14.59 0.19 8.28
CA ARG A 14 -15.90 0.72 7.87
C ARG A 14 -15.83 2.19 7.41
N ASP A 15 -14.63 2.68 7.10
CA ASP A 15 -14.36 4.09 6.79
C ASP A 15 -14.12 4.32 5.29
N ASP A 16 -14.84 3.60 4.43
CA ASP A 16 -14.71 3.68 2.96
C ASP A 16 -13.25 3.52 2.47
N ALA A 17 -12.57 2.51 3.03
CA ALA A 17 -11.20 2.14 2.73
C ALA A 17 -11.04 1.39 1.40
N ALA A 18 -9.81 1.35 0.88
CA ALA A 18 -9.49 0.69 -0.39
C ALA A 18 -8.12 0.00 -0.40
N PHE A 19 -7.93 -0.78 -1.46
CA PHE A 19 -6.67 -1.45 -1.82
C PHE A 19 -6.05 -2.32 -0.72
N PRO A 20 -6.82 -3.25 -0.12
CA PRO A 20 -6.31 -4.11 0.93
C PRO A 20 -5.24 -5.06 0.40
N THR A 21 -4.21 -5.29 1.20
CA THR A 21 -3.18 -6.30 0.99
C THR A 21 -2.93 -7.05 2.28
N LEU A 22 -2.83 -8.37 2.18
CA LEU A 22 -2.79 -9.27 3.32
C LEU A 22 -1.43 -9.96 3.39
N VAL A 23 -0.84 -9.98 4.58
CA VAL A 23 0.35 -10.76 4.91
C VAL A 23 -0.04 -11.78 5.98
N LYS A 24 0.33 -13.04 5.75
CA LYS A 24 0.24 -14.10 6.74
C LYS A 24 1.56 -14.19 7.49
N ILE A 25 1.51 -14.04 8.81
CA ILE A 25 2.70 -14.05 9.69
C ILE A 25 2.98 -15.46 10.21
N ASP A 26 1.93 -16.12 10.67
CA ASP A 26 1.92 -17.50 11.14
C ASP A 26 0.54 -18.13 10.82
N ASN A 27 0.24 -19.34 11.31
CA ASN A 27 -0.94 -20.12 10.94
C ASN A 27 -2.26 -19.34 10.98
N ASP A 28 -2.48 -18.52 12.01
CA ASP A 28 -3.74 -17.79 12.21
C ASP A 28 -3.55 -16.26 12.36
N GLU A 29 -2.30 -15.80 12.34
CA GLU A 29 -1.97 -14.38 12.48
C GLU A 29 -1.81 -13.71 11.12
N LEU A 30 -2.58 -12.65 10.91
CA LEU A 30 -2.67 -11.91 9.66
C LEU A 30 -2.48 -10.41 9.92
N ILE A 31 -1.86 -9.73 8.97
CA ILE A 31 -1.80 -8.27 8.91
C ILE A 31 -2.39 -7.82 7.59
N CYS A 32 -3.30 -6.85 7.65
CA CYS A 32 -3.87 -6.22 6.47
C CYS A 32 -3.48 -4.75 6.43
N GLY A 33 -2.86 -4.31 5.34
CA GLY A 33 -2.64 -2.90 5.03
C GLY A 33 -3.68 -2.41 4.02
N TYR A 34 -4.20 -1.19 4.20
CA TYR A 34 -5.23 -0.60 3.35
C TYR A 34 -5.17 0.92 3.38
N THR A 35 -5.58 1.60 2.31
CA THR A 35 -5.73 3.06 2.32
C THR A 35 -7.04 3.40 3.02
N ALA A 36 -6.93 4.10 4.15
CA ALA A 36 -8.08 4.46 4.98
C ALA A 36 -8.77 5.73 4.49
N LYS A 37 -10.00 5.95 4.97
CA LYS A 37 -10.76 7.21 4.88
C LYS A 37 -10.90 7.72 3.45
N GLY A 38 -12.03 7.37 2.82
CA GLY A 38 -12.21 7.60 1.40
C GLY A 38 -13.65 7.65 0.92
N LYS A 39 -13.80 7.47 -0.39
CA LYS A 39 -15.07 7.19 -1.08
C LYS A 39 -14.91 5.89 -1.87
N GLY A 40 -14.37 4.85 -1.23
CA GLY A 40 -13.99 3.61 -1.89
C GLY A 40 -12.71 3.78 -2.72
N PRO A 41 -12.72 3.55 -4.05
CA PRO A 41 -11.49 3.62 -4.87
C PRO A 41 -10.79 4.98 -4.83
N ASP A 42 -11.49 6.05 -4.43
CA ASP A 42 -10.94 7.40 -4.24
C ASP A 42 -10.48 7.65 -2.79
N ALA A 43 -9.97 6.64 -2.08
CA ALA A 43 -9.46 6.83 -0.73
C ALA A 43 -8.19 7.69 -0.72
N LEU A 44 -8.19 8.73 0.13
CA LEU A 44 -7.15 9.78 0.18
C LEU A 44 -6.55 9.93 1.58
N GLY A 45 -6.84 9.02 2.50
CA GLY A 45 -6.18 8.97 3.80
C GLY A 45 -4.74 8.45 3.74
N GLY A 46 -4.23 8.06 4.91
CA GLY A 46 -2.99 7.31 5.01
C GLY A 46 -3.18 5.83 4.74
N THR A 47 -2.08 5.10 4.60
CA THR A 47 -2.13 3.63 4.63
C THR A 47 -2.17 3.16 6.07
N ASP A 48 -3.30 2.61 6.50
CA ASP A 48 -3.49 2.00 7.80
C ASP A 48 -3.11 0.52 7.76
N TRP A 49 -2.85 -0.05 8.95
CA TRP A 49 -2.76 -1.49 9.11
C TRP A 49 -3.57 -1.99 10.30
N SER A 50 -4.10 -3.21 10.14
CA SER A 50 -4.84 -3.94 11.17
C SER A 50 -4.32 -5.36 11.28
N ARG A 51 -4.47 -5.95 12.47
CA ARG A 51 -4.03 -7.31 12.79
C ARG A 51 -5.22 -8.20 13.16
N SER A 52 -5.13 -9.46 12.75
CA SER A 52 -5.99 -10.55 13.20
C SER A 52 -5.11 -11.63 13.82
N VAL A 53 -5.58 -12.26 14.90
CA VAL A 53 -4.92 -13.41 15.54
C VAL A 53 -5.79 -14.68 15.53
N ASP A 54 -6.92 -14.64 14.81
CA ASP A 54 -7.93 -15.70 14.77
C ASP A 54 -8.32 -16.10 13.33
N GLY A 55 -7.35 -16.04 12.41
CA GLY A 55 -7.55 -16.43 11.02
C GLY A 55 -8.38 -15.45 10.18
N GLY A 56 -8.59 -14.23 10.68
CA GLY A 56 -9.26 -13.14 9.98
C GLY A 56 -10.71 -12.93 10.40
N ALA A 57 -11.17 -13.60 11.48
CA ALA A 57 -12.52 -13.45 11.98
C ALA A 57 -12.70 -12.08 12.69
N THR A 58 -11.71 -11.66 13.48
CA THR A 58 -11.70 -10.35 14.14
C THR A 58 -10.43 -9.57 13.85
N TRP A 59 -10.55 -8.23 13.85
CA TRP A 59 -9.48 -7.32 13.45
C TRP A 59 -9.31 -6.19 14.46
N ILE A 60 -8.06 -5.86 14.75
CA ILE A 60 -7.66 -4.74 15.60
C ILE A 60 -6.85 -3.76 14.74
N HIS A 61 -7.30 -2.51 14.66
CA HIS A 61 -6.52 -1.44 14.05
C HIS A 61 -5.29 -1.14 14.92
N GLU A 62 -4.10 -1.24 14.32
CA GLU A 62 -2.82 -1.06 15.05
C GLU A 62 -2.15 0.28 14.76
N GLY A 63 -2.42 0.90 13.62
CA GLY A 63 -1.91 2.24 13.32
C GLY A 63 -1.94 2.63 11.83
N THR A 64 -1.23 3.71 11.52
CA THR A 64 -1.08 4.28 10.18
C THR A 64 0.39 4.28 9.76
N LEU A 65 0.76 3.54 8.70
CA LEU A 65 2.14 3.38 8.20
C LEU A 65 2.70 4.71 7.72
N LEU A 66 1.88 5.41 6.95
CA LEU A 66 2.22 6.70 6.38
C LEU A 66 0.98 7.59 6.43
N PRO A 67 0.91 8.56 7.36
CA PRO A 67 -0.22 9.46 7.47
C PRO A 67 -0.36 10.41 6.28
N ARG A 68 -1.60 10.82 5.97
CA ARG A 68 -1.89 11.96 5.09
C ARG A 68 -1.30 13.24 5.69
N THR A 69 -0.68 14.11 4.88
CA THR A 69 -0.22 15.44 5.33
C THR A 69 -1.11 16.55 4.76
N GLY A 70 -1.15 17.70 5.44
CA GLY A 70 -1.94 18.86 5.01
C GLY A 70 -1.14 20.00 4.37
N ASN A 71 0.17 20.10 4.59
CA ASN A 71 1.02 21.13 3.99
C ASN A 71 2.47 20.63 3.75
N PRO A 72 2.86 20.28 2.51
CA PRO A 72 1.97 20.13 1.36
C PRO A 72 0.94 19.01 1.59
N VAL A 73 -0.16 19.03 0.84
CA VAL A 73 -1.13 17.94 0.89
C VAL A 73 -0.51 16.71 0.24
N SER A 74 -0.36 15.62 1.00
CA SER A 74 0.10 14.36 0.45
C SER A 74 -0.75 13.18 0.91
N VAL A 75 -0.99 12.27 -0.01
CA VAL A 75 -1.77 11.03 0.17
C VAL A 75 -0.90 9.85 -0.24
N ASN A 76 -1.26 8.65 0.18
CA ASN A 76 -0.47 7.47 -0.17
C ASN A 76 -1.32 6.21 -0.20
N SER A 77 -0.79 5.22 -0.91
CA SER A 77 -1.36 3.88 -0.96
C SER A 77 -0.23 2.87 -1.03
N LEU A 78 0.04 2.19 0.08
CA LEU A 78 1.08 1.17 0.18
C LEU A 78 0.49 -0.24 0.15
N ARG A 79 1.26 -1.20 -0.33
CA ARG A 79 0.93 -2.60 -0.51
C ARG A 79 1.87 -3.44 0.34
N LEU A 80 1.30 -4.29 1.19
CA LEU A 80 2.06 -5.17 2.05
C LEU A 80 2.51 -6.42 1.31
N SER A 81 3.75 -6.83 1.57
CA SER A 81 4.25 -8.18 1.29
C SER A 81 5.21 -8.62 2.37
N GLN A 82 5.33 -9.93 2.54
CA GLN A 82 6.42 -10.53 3.31
C GLN A 82 7.52 -11.00 2.36
N VAL A 83 8.76 -10.76 2.74
CA VAL A 83 9.94 -11.23 2.02
C VAL A 83 10.71 -12.26 2.86
N SER A 84 11.68 -12.93 2.24
CA SER A 84 12.55 -13.92 2.86
C SER A 84 13.17 -13.36 4.13
N GLY A 85 13.19 -14.19 5.19
CA GLY A 85 13.63 -13.77 6.52
C GLY A 85 12.52 -13.16 7.39
N GLY A 86 11.29 -13.05 6.87
CA GLY A 86 10.11 -12.66 7.65
C GLY A 86 9.87 -11.15 7.73
N THR A 87 10.75 -10.33 7.14
CA THR A 87 10.56 -8.89 6.99
C THR A 87 9.28 -8.61 6.21
N ILE A 88 8.51 -7.63 6.67
CA ILE A 88 7.33 -7.14 5.97
C ILE A 88 7.69 -5.81 5.33
N LEU A 89 7.35 -5.66 4.05
CA LEU A 89 7.51 -4.43 3.32
C LEU A 89 6.14 -3.80 3.08
N ALA A 90 6.06 -2.49 3.13
CA ALA A 90 4.94 -1.70 2.65
C ALA A 90 5.44 -0.81 1.52
N TYR A 91 5.08 -1.11 0.27
CA TYR A 91 5.57 -0.41 -0.93
C TYR A 91 4.43 0.25 -1.69
N GLY A 92 4.63 1.48 -2.15
CA GLY A 92 3.59 2.19 -2.87
C GLY A 92 3.96 3.59 -3.31
N GLY A 93 2.95 4.35 -3.71
CA GLY A 93 3.08 5.76 -4.10
C GLY A 93 2.78 6.70 -2.93
N ARG A 94 3.57 7.78 -2.82
CA ARG A 94 3.20 9.02 -2.11
C ARG A 94 3.00 10.12 -3.13
N ASP A 95 1.79 10.66 -3.16
CA ASP A 95 1.36 11.67 -4.13
C ASP A 95 1.11 13.00 -3.44
N TYR A 96 1.62 14.06 -4.04
CA TYR A 96 1.43 15.43 -3.58
C TYR A 96 0.38 16.10 -4.45
N LEU A 97 -0.72 16.52 -3.84
CA LEU A 97 -1.89 17.01 -4.55
C LEU A 97 -1.85 18.55 -4.65
N GLU A 98 -2.46 19.08 -5.72
CA GLU A 98 -2.84 20.48 -5.78
C GLU A 98 -4.07 20.75 -4.91
N GLY A 99 -4.18 21.95 -4.35
CA GLY A 99 -5.36 22.38 -3.59
C GLY A 99 -5.46 21.75 -2.20
N ASP A 100 -6.70 21.52 -1.75
CA ASP A 100 -7.03 21.00 -0.41
C ASP A 100 -6.96 19.45 -0.31
N GLY A 101 -6.85 18.78 -1.46
CA GLY A 101 -6.80 17.32 -1.60
C GLY A 101 -8.08 16.61 -1.17
N GLU A 102 -9.24 17.24 -1.40
CA GLU A 102 -10.56 16.60 -1.28
C GLU A 102 -10.90 15.67 -2.46
N SER A 103 -10.17 15.84 -3.57
CA SER A 103 -10.24 14.95 -4.73
C SER A 103 -8.86 14.80 -5.37
N ARG A 104 -8.63 13.66 -6.02
CA ARG A 104 -7.42 13.41 -6.79
C ARG A 104 -7.71 13.41 -8.27
N SER A 105 -6.85 14.06 -9.04
CA SER A 105 -6.84 13.99 -10.50
C SER A 105 -5.57 13.28 -10.95
N PHE A 106 -5.69 11.99 -11.28
CA PHE A 106 -4.54 11.19 -11.71
C PHE A 106 -3.75 11.86 -12.84
N GLY A 107 -2.42 11.79 -12.74
CA GLY A 107 -1.50 12.41 -13.69
C GLY A 107 -1.32 13.92 -13.54
N LYS A 108 -2.13 14.60 -12.71
CA LYS A 108 -1.98 16.02 -12.37
C LYS A 108 -1.31 16.27 -11.02
N ASP A 109 -0.91 15.21 -10.32
CA ASP A 109 -0.21 15.32 -9.03
C ASP A 109 1.07 16.16 -9.19
N LEU A 110 1.34 17.04 -8.23
CA LEU A 110 2.52 17.93 -8.21
C LEU A 110 3.82 17.11 -8.18
N LYS A 111 3.79 16.00 -7.45
CA LYS A 111 4.90 15.07 -7.27
C LYS A 111 4.34 13.69 -6.97
N ASN A 112 4.99 12.66 -7.52
CA ASN A 112 4.73 11.25 -7.24
C ASN A 112 6.06 10.62 -6.82
N GLU A 113 6.08 10.01 -5.65
CA GLU A 113 7.25 9.32 -5.13
C GLU A 113 6.93 7.85 -4.92
N GLN A 114 7.84 6.99 -5.35
CA GLN A 114 7.84 5.60 -4.93
C GLN A 114 8.43 5.53 -3.53
N VAL A 115 7.71 4.95 -2.58
CA VAL A 115 8.13 4.88 -1.18
C VAL A 115 7.98 3.47 -0.65
N PHE A 116 8.81 3.13 0.33
CA PHE A 116 8.61 1.93 1.13
C PHE A 116 8.87 2.14 2.61
N CYS A 117 8.18 1.34 3.43
CA CYS A 117 8.46 1.15 4.86
C CYS A 117 8.76 -0.33 5.08
N SER A 118 9.45 -0.67 6.17
CA SER A 118 9.69 -2.07 6.53
C SER A 118 9.44 -2.33 8.01
N SER A 119 9.09 -3.57 8.32
CA SER A 119 9.01 -4.10 9.67
C SER A 119 9.84 -5.38 9.77
N VAL A 120 10.70 -5.45 10.77
CA VAL A 120 11.55 -6.60 11.08
C VAL A 120 11.08 -7.36 12.33
N ASP A 121 9.94 -6.95 12.89
CA ASP A 121 9.37 -7.48 14.14
C ASP A 121 7.91 -7.92 13.98
N LEU A 122 7.58 -8.41 12.78
CA LEU A 122 6.26 -8.93 12.41
C LEU A 122 5.15 -7.87 12.48
N GLY A 123 5.47 -6.65 12.05
CA GLY A 123 4.53 -5.54 11.90
C GLY A 123 4.17 -4.85 13.21
N LYS A 124 4.94 -5.08 14.29
CA LYS A 124 4.73 -4.40 15.57
C LYS A 124 5.23 -2.97 15.50
N THR A 125 6.37 -2.77 14.84
CA THR A 125 6.92 -1.45 14.54
C THR A 125 7.31 -1.36 13.07
N TRP A 126 7.35 -0.13 12.57
CA TRP A 126 7.66 0.17 11.18
C TRP A 126 8.75 1.23 11.10
N SER A 127 9.60 1.12 10.10
CA SER A 127 10.55 2.18 9.75
C SER A 127 9.81 3.43 9.27
N GLU A 128 10.49 4.56 9.32
CA GLU A 128 10.10 5.74 8.54
C GLU A 128 10.02 5.40 7.04
N ALA A 129 9.15 6.12 6.33
CA ALA A 129 9.00 5.95 4.89
C ALA A 129 10.25 6.43 4.15
N SER A 130 10.83 5.53 3.34
CA SER A 130 11.99 5.80 2.51
C SER A 130 11.57 5.98 1.06
N VAL A 131 12.01 7.05 0.41
CA VAL A 131 11.81 7.27 -1.04
C VAL A 131 12.79 6.38 -1.80
N ILE A 132 12.28 5.59 -2.74
CA ILE A 132 13.10 4.83 -3.67
C ILE A 132 13.64 5.82 -4.71
N PRO A 133 14.96 5.98 -4.85
CA PRO A 133 15.53 6.83 -5.88
C PRO A 133 15.10 6.30 -7.26
N ALA A 134 14.30 7.07 -7.97
CA ALA A 134 13.97 6.76 -9.35
C ALA A 134 14.86 7.62 -10.25
N ASP A 135 15.82 7.00 -10.92
CA ASP A 135 16.57 7.62 -12.03
C ASP A 135 15.65 7.88 -13.24
N LEU A 136 14.45 7.31 -13.21
CA LEU A 136 13.41 7.50 -14.20
C LEU A 136 12.57 8.71 -13.80
N SER A 137 12.63 9.78 -14.59
CA SER A 137 11.82 11.00 -14.47
C SER A 137 10.33 10.77 -14.80
N LEU A 138 9.78 9.62 -14.37
CA LEU A 138 8.44 9.16 -14.64
C LEU A 138 7.64 9.07 -13.33
N LYS A 139 6.33 9.30 -13.44
CA LYS A 139 5.38 9.04 -12.36
C LYS A 139 4.86 7.61 -12.49
N PHE A 140 4.48 7.02 -11.37
CA PHE A 140 4.05 5.63 -11.28
C PHE A 140 2.76 5.47 -10.48
N GLU A 141 1.88 4.62 -10.99
CA GLU A 141 0.83 3.98 -10.21
C GLU A 141 1.38 2.68 -9.65
N ILE A 142 1.26 2.50 -8.34
CA ILE A 142 1.69 1.26 -7.67
C ILE A 142 0.47 0.60 -7.04
N SER A 143 -0.01 -0.43 -7.71
CA SER A 143 -1.20 -1.18 -7.31
C SER A 143 -0.87 -2.58 -6.75
N ASN A 144 0.37 -3.03 -6.89
CA ASN A 144 0.83 -4.36 -6.46
C ASN A 144 1.98 -4.28 -5.45
N PRO A 145 2.08 -5.25 -4.52
CA PRO A 145 3.18 -5.31 -3.57
C PRO A 145 4.50 -5.73 -4.24
N ILE A 146 5.61 -5.49 -3.53
CA ILE A 146 6.91 -6.07 -3.87
C ILE A 146 6.81 -7.60 -3.83
N VAL A 147 7.40 -8.25 -4.83
CA VAL A 147 7.54 -9.71 -4.87
C VAL A 147 8.98 -10.08 -4.55
N ASP A 148 9.17 -10.98 -3.60
CA ASP A 148 10.49 -11.58 -3.36
C ASP A 148 10.78 -12.67 -4.39
N ALA A 149 11.88 -12.53 -5.12
CA ALA A 149 12.31 -13.51 -6.10
C ALA A 149 13.02 -14.73 -5.48
N GLY A 150 13.26 -14.74 -4.16
CA GLY A 150 13.87 -15.85 -3.42
C GLY A 150 15.38 -16.00 -3.62
N ASN A 151 16.02 -15.03 -4.27
CA ASN A 151 17.46 -14.99 -4.55
C ASN A 151 18.13 -13.71 -4.01
N GLY A 152 17.52 -13.07 -3.02
CA GLY A 152 17.96 -11.79 -2.46
C GLY A 152 17.61 -10.57 -3.32
N THR A 153 16.82 -10.75 -4.38
CA THR A 153 16.29 -9.67 -5.22
C THR A 153 14.81 -9.46 -4.93
N TRP A 154 14.41 -8.19 -4.85
CA TRP A 154 13.01 -7.77 -4.76
C TRP A 154 12.57 -7.19 -6.09
N LEU A 155 11.37 -7.55 -6.52
CA LEU A 155 10.76 -7.07 -7.75
C LEU A 155 9.68 -6.05 -7.39
N ALA A 156 9.84 -4.81 -7.86
CA ALA A 156 8.92 -3.72 -7.56
C ALA A 156 8.06 -3.37 -8.80
N PRO A 157 6.85 -3.92 -8.92
CA PRO A 157 5.97 -3.66 -10.06
C PRO A 157 5.33 -2.28 -9.98
N ALA A 158 5.24 -1.60 -11.12
CA ALA A 158 4.58 -0.31 -11.26
C ALA A 158 3.99 -0.12 -12.66
N ALA A 159 3.04 0.80 -12.81
CA ALA A 159 2.53 1.23 -14.10
C ALA A 159 2.89 2.71 -14.35
N THR A 160 3.37 3.05 -15.53
CA THR A 160 3.77 4.43 -15.85
C THR A 160 2.54 5.35 -15.96
N LEU A 161 2.65 6.55 -15.40
CA LEU A 161 1.65 7.62 -15.45
C LEU A 161 2.25 8.87 -16.13
N PRO A 162 2.52 8.84 -17.44
CA PRO A 162 3.11 9.97 -18.15
C PRO A 162 2.26 11.25 -18.09
N ASP A 163 0.92 11.13 -18.17
CA ASP A 163 -0.01 12.26 -18.09
C ASP A 163 -1.43 11.82 -17.75
N SER A 164 -2.34 12.79 -17.55
CA SER A 164 -3.74 12.56 -17.15
C SER A 164 -4.63 11.84 -18.17
N GLN A 165 -4.20 11.67 -19.42
CA GLN A 165 -4.93 10.95 -20.47
C GLN A 165 -4.35 9.55 -20.74
N ARG A 166 -3.16 9.26 -20.20
CA ARG A 166 -2.43 8.02 -20.44
C ARG A 166 -2.06 7.37 -19.12
N LEU A 167 -3.05 6.73 -18.51
CA LEU A 167 -2.87 6.01 -17.25
C LEU A 167 -2.41 4.57 -17.53
N GLY A 168 -1.23 4.19 -17.05
CA GLY A 168 -0.71 2.83 -17.18
C GLY A 168 -0.21 2.49 -18.58
N GLU A 169 0.44 3.43 -19.28
CA GLU A 169 0.95 3.20 -20.64
C GLU A 169 1.83 1.94 -20.72
N ARG A 170 2.64 1.70 -19.68
CA ARG A 170 3.51 0.54 -19.56
C ARG A 170 3.45 0.00 -18.14
N VAL A 171 3.51 -1.32 -18.02
CA VAL A 171 3.80 -2.00 -16.77
C VAL A 171 5.29 -2.31 -16.75
N VAL A 172 5.95 -1.96 -15.65
CA VAL A 172 7.39 -2.14 -15.44
C VAL A 172 7.62 -2.87 -14.12
N VAL A 173 8.79 -3.50 -14.01
CA VAL A 173 9.27 -4.11 -12.78
C VAL A 173 10.72 -3.64 -12.60
N PHE A 174 11.01 -3.08 -11.42
CA PHE A 174 12.36 -2.71 -11.00
C PHE A 174 13.01 -3.82 -10.19
#